data_AF-A0A525HE39-F1
#
_entry.id   AF-A0A525HE39-F1
#
_cell.length_a   1.000
_cell.length_b   1.000
_cell.length_c   1.000
_cell.angle_alpha   90.00
_cell.angle_beta   90.00
_cell.angle_gamma   90.00
#
_symmetry.space_group_name_H-M   'P 1'
#
loop_
_entity.id
_entity.type
_entity.pdbx_description
1 polymer ?
#
loop_
_entity_poly.entity_id
_entity_poly.type
_entity_poly.pdbx_seq_one_letter_code
_entity_poly.pdbx_strand_id
1 'polypeptide(L)'
;MTRAIVTGVTMIGAALAATPLAAQNAPPPLAPPAMVAPPVSTPPAEDPLASFVIARGEVESPKGRMPVQLLVKGDDAAVRGVVPGEMRWRYLPIGDPDTALRLLADRRLAFLWEPLLAWTGPDLGLLRQRTIDKAERAYAMASPNAPTNSADSTVRPPTRALLQFANVLYRAGYSDRALKLVEDERAKRTLKANWDQMEWVILTIREGNLLIGLGRYDEAIRLLAEARERIGRENVFGVNIDVNRAAGLANVGRYAEALAVITEARAQFDGGKERGKRGAEKLDGSDRQFEWIRGCALKGLGRADEARPAFATVLNAPEPADPFFKTENNDQLRFRVYFCTRDSAALATYLKSDIDTSLIAPGSFLLLQPAWRTTNDPGKLYDAVRADPGLRIAAARWMRELPPALLPALNYWR
;
A
#
# COMPACT_ATOMS: atom_id res chain seq x y z
N MET A 1 -13.58 18.68 -11.67
CA MET A 1 -14.44 17.59 -11.15
C MET A 1 -13.87 17.24 -9.78
N THR A 2 -14.64 17.44 -8.72
CA THR A 2 -14.18 17.17 -7.35
C THR A 2 -14.99 15.99 -6.88
N ARG A 3 -14.38 14.81 -6.67
CA ARG A 3 -15.07 13.58 -6.23
C ARG A 3 -14.88 13.40 -4.72
N ALA A 4 -15.87 12.83 -4.03
CA ALA A 4 -15.71 12.44 -2.62
C ALA A 4 -15.08 11.06 -2.60
N ILE A 5 -13.90 10.97 -2.01
CA ILE A 5 -13.06 9.78 -2.05
C ILE A 5 -12.70 9.41 -0.64
N VAL A 6 -13.21 8.29 -0.19
CA VAL A 6 -12.93 7.78 1.15
C VAL A 6 -11.52 7.21 1.17
N THR A 7 -10.60 8.01 1.69
CA THR A 7 -9.24 7.59 2.00
C THR A 7 -9.23 6.84 3.32
N GLY A 8 -8.85 5.57 3.36
CA GLY A 8 -8.62 4.85 4.62
C GLY A 8 -7.18 5.00 5.13
N VAL A 9 -6.96 4.82 6.44
CA VAL A 9 -5.64 4.76 7.11
C VAL A 9 -4.72 3.75 6.42
N THR A 10 -3.84 4.13 5.48
CA THR A 10 -3.06 3.13 4.74
C THR A 10 -2.02 2.47 5.65
N MET A 11 -2.30 1.27 6.17
CA MET A 11 -1.24 0.34 6.57
C MET A 11 -0.78 -0.33 5.29
N ILE A 12 0.44 0.00 4.84
CA ILE A 12 0.93 -0.43 3.54
C ILE A 12 1.28 -1.92 3.59
N GLY A 13 0.32 -2.77 3.22
CA GLY A 13 0.59 -4.05 2.59
C GLY A 13 0.89 -3.79 1.12
N ALA A 14 2.12 -4.08 0.67
CA ALA A 14 2.51 -3.95 -0.72
C ALA A 14 1.92 -5.11 -1.53
N ALA A 15 0.80 -4.89 -2.21
CA ALA A 15 0.19 -5.87 -3.12
C ALA A 15 0.74 -5.70 -4.55
N LEU A 16 1.10 -6.82 -5.19
CA LEU A 16 1.43 -6.90 -6.60
C LEU A 16 0.13 -7.08 -7.40
N ALA A 17 -0.17 -6.15 -8.31
CA ALA A 17 -1.33 -6.29 -9.21
C ALA A 17 -1.04 -7.33 -10.31
N ALA A 18 -1.92 -8.31 -10.47
CA ALA A 18 -1.98 -9.18 -11.64
C ALA A 18 -3.05 -8.65 -12.61
N THR A 19 -2.67 -8.42 -13.87
CA THR A 19 -3.56 -7.96 -14.95
C THR A 19 -4.42 -9.10 -15.51
N PRO A 20 -5.75 -8.93 -15.69
CA PRO A 20 -6.58 -9.91 -16.38
C PRO A 20 -6.41 -9.80 -17.90
N LEU A 21 -6.31 -10.96 -18.58
CA LEU A 21 -6.32 -11.08 -20.05
C LEU A 21 -7.77 -11.08 -20.56
N ALA A 22 -8.10 -10.14 -21.45
CA ALA A 22 -9.38 -10.12 -22.16
C ALA A 22 -9.34 -11.07 -23.37
N ALA A 23 -10.38 -11.89 -23.51
CA ALA A 23 -10.57 -12.78 -24.66
C ALA A 23 -11.03 -11.98 -25.90
N GLN A 24 -10.34 -12.15 -27.02
CA GLN A 24 -10.71 -11.55 -28.32
C GLN A 24 -11.35 -12.62 -29.23
N ASN A 25 -12.40 -12.20 -29.95
CA ASN A 25 -13.14 -13.01 -30.92
C ASN A 25 -12.28 -13.41 -32.12
N ALA A 26 -12.51 -14.63 -32.62
CA ALA A 26 -11.74 -15.23 -33.72
C ALA A 26 -12.06 -14.58 -35.09
N PRO A 27 -11.02 -14.24 -35.91
CA PRO A 27 -11.20 -13.78 -37.27
C PRO A 27 -11.39 -14.95 -38.28
N PRO A 28 -11.96 -14.67 -39.48
CA PRO A 28 -12.25 -15.69 -40.50
C PRO A 28 -10.98 -16.29 -41.13
N PRO A 29 -11.10 -17.47 -41.79
CA PRO A 29 -9.94 -18.22 -42.28
C PRO A 29 -9.26 -17.51 -43.46
N LEU A 30 -7.94 -17.35 -43.35
CA LEU A 30 -7.08 -16.81 -44.41
C LEU A 30 -6.60 -17.92 -45.36
N ALA A 31 -6.42 -17.53 -46.63
CA ALA A 31 -5.86 -18.35 -47.70
C ALA A 31 -4.44 -18.89 -47.37
N PRO A 32 -4.03 -20.03 -47.96
CA PRO A 32 -2.75 -20.64 -47.67
C PRO A 32 -1.58 -19.70 -48.03
N PRO A 33 -0.60 -19.50 -47.14
CA PRO A 33 0.50 -18.57 -47.37
C PRO A 33 1.48 -19.15 -48.40
N ALA A 34 1.96 -18.28 -49.29
CA ALA A 34 3.15 -18.56 -50.09
C ALA A 34 4.33 -18.89 -49.16
N MET A 35 5.18 -19.84 -49.55
CA MET A 35 6.39 -20.19 -48.81
C MET A 35 7.33 -18.99 -48.75
N VAL A 36 7.25 -18.22 -47.67
CA VAL A 36 8.21 -17.17 -47.33
C VAL A 36 9.45 -17.87 -46.82
N ALA A 37 10.61 -17.58 -47.43
CA ALA A 37 11.90 -18.05 -46.94
C ALA A 37 12.04 -17.73 -45.44
N PRO A 38 12.60 -18.64 -44.62
CA PRO A 38 12.73 -18.42 -43.19
C PRO A 38 13.42 -17.09 -42.94
N PRO A 39 12.87 -16.21 -42.09
CA PRO A 39 13.46 -14.91 -41.82
C PRO A 39 14.89 -15.14 -41.32
N VAL A 40 15.85 -14.46 -41.97
CA VAL A 40 17.23 -14.41 -41.52
C VAL A 40 17.20 -13.97 -40.06
N SER A 41 17.64 -14.84 -39.14
CA SER A 41 17.65 -14.53 -37.72
C SER A 41 18.60 -13.35 -37.49
N THR A 42 18.05 -12.16 -37.32
CA THR A 42 18.84 -11.05 -36.80
C THR A 42 19.38 -11.47 -35.43
N PRO A 43 20.68 -11.28 -35.17
CA PRO A 43 21.21 -11.53 -33.84
C PRO A 43 20.38 -10.72 -32.83
N PRO A 44 20.07 -11.29 -31.66
CA PRO A 44 19.26 -10.60 -30.66
C PRO A 44 19.92 -9.26 -30.35
N ALA A 45 19.12 -8.18 -30.37
CA ALA A 45 19.60 -6.85 -30.04
C ALA A 45 20.31 -6.89 -28.68
N GLU A 46 21.51 -6.31 -28.61
CA GLU A 46 22.28 -6.23 -27.38
C GLU A 46 21.43 -5.57 -26.28
N ASP A 47 21.38 -6.20 -25.10
CA ASP A 47 20.58 -5.70 -23.98
C ASP A 47 21.18 -4.37 -23.48
N PRO A 48 20.50 -3.23 -23.69
CA PRO A 48 21.06 -1.92 -23.37
C PRO A 48 21.29 -1.70 -21.87
N LEU A 49 20.78 -2.60 -21.02
CA LEU A 49 20.95 -2.55 -19.57
C LEU A 49 22.06 -3.48 -19.06
N ALA A 50 22.73 -4.23 -19.93
CA ALA A 50 23.77 -5.18 -19.54
C ALA A 50 24.91 -4.54 -18.73
N SER A 51 25.28 -3.29 -19.06
CA SER A 51 26.31 -2.52 -18.34
C SER A 51 25.94 -2.12 -16.91
N PHE A 52 24.66 -2.17 -16.55
CA PHE A 52 24.17 -1.87 -15.20
C PHE A 52 24.01 -3.12 -14.32
N VAL A 53 24.17 -4.32 -14.88
CA VAL A 53 24.00 -5.58 -14.15
C VAL A 53 25.20 -5.82 -13.24
N ILE A 54 24.98 -5.79 -11.93
CA ILE A 54 26.03 -6.05 -10.93
C ILE A 54 25.94 -7.46 -10.33
N ALA A 55 24.79 -8.12 -10.46
CA ALA A 55 24.60 -9.50 -10.03
C ALA A 55 23.50 -10.18 -10.85
N ARG A 56 23.62 -11.50 -11.03
CA ARG A 56 22.67 -12.34 -11.78
C ARG A 56 22.61 -13.74 -11.19
N GLY A 57 21.44 -14.37 -11.30
CA GLY A 57 21.20 -15.72 -10.82
C GLY A 57 19.88 -16.27 -11.34
N GLU A 58 19.64 -17.55 -11.07
CA GLU A 58 18.38 -18.23 -11.39
C GLU A 58 17.61 -18.47 -10.09
N VAL A 59 16.32 -18.14 -10.06
CA VAL A 59 15.47 -18.34 -8.88
C VAL A 59 14.33 -19.28 -9.18
N GLU A 60 13.95 -20.09 -8.20
CA GLU A 60 12.72 -20.87 -8.24
C GLU A 60 11.53 -19.98 -7.87
N SER A 61 10.53 -19.88 -8.75
CA SER A 61 9.27 -19.20 -8.46
C SER A 61 8.10 -20.20 -8.55
N PRO A 62 6.90 -19.83 -8.05
CA PRO A 62 5.68 -20.63 -8.25
C PRO A 62 5.36 -20.91 -9.72
N LYS A 63 5.89 -20.11 -10.64
CA LYS A 63 5.71 -20.26 -12.09
C LYS A 63 6.86 -21.00 -12.79
N GLY A 64 7.86 -21.48 -12.04
CA GLY A 64 9.06 -22.14 -12.56
C GLY A 64 10.33 -21.32 -12.33
N ARG A 65 11.45 -21.81 -12.89
CA ARG A 65 12.77 -21.15 -12.78
C ARG A 65 12.83 -19.90 -13.65
N MET A 66 13.31 -18.81 -13.09
CA MET A 66 13.46 -17.55 -13.83
C MET A 66 14.84 -16.91 -13.63
N PRO A 67 15.44 -16.34 -14.69
CA PRO A 67 16.61 -15.51 -14.56
C PRO A 67 16.24 -14.23 -13.82
N VAL A 68 17.07 -13.85 -12.86
CA VAL A 68 16.94 -12.62 -12.08
C VAL A 68 18.27 -11.86 -12.08
N GLN A 69 18.17 -10.55 -12.21
CA GLN A 69 19.31 -9.65 -12.25
C GLN A 69 19.08 -8.44 -11.35
N LEU A 70 20.13 -7.98 -10.68
CA LEU A 70 20.16 -6.71 -9.99
C LEU A 70 20.88 -5.69 -10.87
N LEU A 71 20.19 -4.60 -11.17
CA LEU A 71 20.73 -3.48 -11.91
C LEU A 71 20.96 -2.29 -10.98
N VAL A 72 22.08 -1.61 -11.18
CA VAL A 72 22.42 -0.37 -10.45
C VAL A 72 22.89 0.68 -11.45
N LYS A 73 22.29 1.87 -11.38
CA LYS A 73 22.68 3.06 -12.14
C LYS A 73 22.68 4.27 -11.21
N GLY A 74 23.85 4.57 -10.62
CA GLY A 74 24.00 5.64 -9.65
C GLY A 74 23.12 5.40 -8.40
N ASP A 75 22.21 6.32 -8.13
CA ASP A 75 21.27 6.26 -6.99
C ASP A 75 19.98 5.50 -7.29
N ASP A 76 19.82 4.94 -8.50
CA ASP A 76 18.69 4.10 -8.85
C ASP A 76 19.12 2.62 -8.96
N ALA A 77 18.31 1.73 -8.41
CA ALA A 77 18.49 0.29 -8.51
C ALA A 77 17.15 -0.42 -8.77
N ALA A 78 17.21 -1.58 -9.41
CA ALA A 78 16.05 -2.42 -9.66
C ALA A 78 16.45 -3.90 -9.72
N VAL A 79 15.53 -4.77 -9.32
CA VAL A 79 15.60 -6.19 -9.66
C VAL A 79 14.74 -6.42 -10.89
N ARG A 80 15.25 -7.15 -11.89
CA ARG A 80 14.43 -7.61 -13.02
C ARG A 80 14.47 -9.12 -13.16
N GLY A 81 13.40 -9.69 -13.70
CA GLY A 81 13.34 -11.10 -14.06
C GLY A 81 12.36 -11.42 -15.18
N VAL A 82 12.55 -12.55 -15.85
CA VAL A 82 11.65 -13.04 -16.92
C VAL A 82 10.80 -14.18 -16.37
N VAL A 83 9.49 -13.98 -16.28
CA VAL A 83 8.58 -15.03 -15.80
C VAL A 83 8.50 -16.15 -16.84
N PRO A 84 8.49 -17.43 -16.43
CA PRO A 84 8.34 -18.52 -17.39
C PRO A 84 7.06 -18.38 -18.22
N GLY A 85 7.21 -18.49 -19.54
CA GLY A 85 6.12 -18.27 -20.50
C GLY A 85 5.86 -16.81 -20.89
N GLU A 86 6.50 -15.84 -20.24
CA GLU A 86 6.44 -14.43 -20.62
C GLU A 86 7.70 -14.03 -21.41
N MET A 87 7.53 -13.19 -22.43
CA MET A 87 8.67 -12.66 -23.22
C MET A 87 9.23 -11.33 -22.66
N ARG A 88 8.63 -10.79 -21.58
CA ARG A 88 8.97 -9.46 -21.08
C ARG A 88 9.63 -9.53 -19.70
N TRP A 89 10.69 -8.75 -19.54
CA TRP A 89 11.28 -8.46 -18.24
C TRP A 89 10.27 -7.73 -17.36
N ARG A 90 10.06 -8.23 -16.14
CA ARG A 90 9.38 -7.51 -15.07
C ARG A 90 10.41 -6.81 -14.21
N TYR A 91 10.08 -5.61 -13.75
CA TYR A 91 10.97 -4.77 -12.94
C TYR A 91 10.36 -4.51 -11.57
N LEU A 92 11.20 -4.64 -10.54
CA LEU A 92 10.92 -4.25 -9.17
C LEU A 92 11.92 -3.15 -8.77
N PRO A 93 11.52 -1.86 -8.80
CA PRO A 93 12.41 -0.77 -8.42
C PRO A 93 12.72 -0.82 -6.92
N ILE A 94 14.00 -0.64 -6.55
CA ILE A 94 14.45 -0.60 -5.16
C ILE A 94 14.49 0.88 -4.74
N GLY A 95 13.31 1.45 -4.53
CA GLY A 95 13.16 2.88 -4.21
C GLY A 95 13.12 3.19 -2.70
N ASP A 96 12.98 2.17 -1.86
CA ASP A 96 12.73 2.33 -0.43
C ASP A 96 13.27 1.15 0.40
N PRO A 97 13.52 1.36 1.71
CA PRO A 97 14.01 0.32 2.60
C PRO A 97 13.13 -0.95 2.67
N ASP A 98 11.80 -0.87 2.64
CA ASP A 98 10.95 -2.07 2.76
C ASP A 98 11.14 -2.98 1.54
N THR A 99 11.25 -2.40 0.35
CA THR A 99 11.56 -3.18 -0.85
C THR A 99 12.92 -3.88 -0.73
N ALA A 100 13.95 -3.19 -0.24
CA ALA A 100 15.27 -3.80 0.00
C ALA A 100 15.21 -4.90 1.08
N LEU A 101 14.49 -4.68 2.18
CA LEU A 101 14.32 -5.67 3.25
C LEU A 101 13.60 -6.92 2.74
N ARG A 102 12.57 -6.78 1.88
CA ARG A 102 11.88 -7.93 1.27
C ARG A 102 12.82 -8.77 0.41
N LEU A 103 13.69 -8.13 -0.37
CA LEU A 103 14.73 -8.80 -1.16
C LEU A 103 15.74 -9.51 -0.26
N LEU A 104 16.17 -8.86 0.82
CA LEU A 104 17.11 -9.41 1.81
C LEU A 104 16.49 -10.52 2.67
N ALA A 105 15.17 -10.57 2.79
CA ALA A 105 14.44 -11.63 3.47
C ALA A 105 14.16 -12.84 2.57
N ASP A 106 14.33 -12.74 1.25
CA ASP A 106 14.08 -13.83 0.31
C ASP A 106 15.33 -14.67 0.05
N ARG A 107 15.34 -15.92 0.53
CA ARG A 107 16.44 -16.89 0.36
C ARG A 107 16.71 -17.23 -1.09
N ARG A 108 15.71 -17.13 -1.97
CA ARG A 108 15.90 -17.37 -3.41
C ARG A 108 16.83 -16.33 -4.02
N LEU A 109 16.89 -15.14 -3.41
CA LEU A 109 17.69 -13.99 -3.85
C LEU A 109 19.00 -13.87 -3.07
N ALA A 110 19.51 -14.96 -2.46
CA ALA A 110 20.73 -14.91 -1.65
C ALA A 110 21.95 -14.35 -2.41
N PHE A 111 22.05 -14.62 -3.70
CA PHE A 111 23.10 -14.10 -4.58
C PHE A 111 23.05 -12.57 -4.78
N LEU A 112 21.95 -11.92 -4.40
CA LEU A 112 21.80 -10.45 -4.44
C LEU A 112 22.18 -9.77 -3.13
N TRP A 113 22.30 -10.50 -2.02
CA TRP A 113 22.38 -9.86 -0.70
C TRP A 113 23.62 -8.99 -0.50
N GLU A 114 24.81 -9.52 -0.80
CA GLU A 114 26.05 -8.77 -0.70
C GLU A 114 26.07 -7.54 -1.63
N PRO A 115 25.84 -7.66 -2.96
CA PRO A 115 25.84 -6.50 -3.85
C PRO A 115 24.74 -5.49 -3.53
N LEU A 116 23.57 -5.96 -3.04
CA LEU A 116 22.51 -5.07 -2.57
C LEU A 116 22.95 -4.29 -1.33
N LEU A 117 23.52 -4.95 -0.32
CA LEU A 117 24.01 -4.29 0.91
C LEU A 117 25.18 -3.33 0.63
N ALA A 118 26.06 -3.67 -0.33
CA ALA A 118 27.11 -2.77 -0.78
C ALA A 118 26.53 -1.47 -1.36
N TRP A 119 25.42 -1.56 -2.10
CA TRP A 119 24.74 -0.40 -2.65
C TRP A 119 23.88 0.36 -1.63
N THR A 120 23.11 -0.34 -0.78
CA THR A 120 22.17 0.27 0.19
C THR A 120 22.83 0.74 1.49
N GLY A 121 24.05 0.30 1.76
CA GLY A 121 24.66 0.33 3.10
C GLY A 121 24.26 -0.91 3.92
N PRO A 122 25.09 -1.32 4.89
CA PRO A 122 24.92 -2.56 5.66
C PRO A 122 23.68 -2.59 6.56
N ASP A 123 23.14 -1.41 6.89
CA ASP A 123 21.93 -1.18 7.70
C ASP A 123 20.81 -0.49 6.89
N LEU A 124 20.97 -0.39 5.57
CA LEU A 124 20.15 0.40 4.64
C LEU A 124 20.17 1.92 4.86
N GLY A 125 21.10 2.44 5.67
CA GLY A 125 21.21 3.87 5.98
C GLY A 125 21.50 4.74 4.75
N LEU A 126 22.29 4.25 3.79
CA LEU A 126 22.56 4.98 2.54
C LEU A 126 21.31 5.04 1.66
N LEU A 127 20.58 3.93 1.51
CA LEU A 127 19.31 3.91 0.79
C LEU A 127 18.29 4.84 1.44
N ARG A 128 18.15 4.79 2.77
CA ARG A 128 17.27 5.69 3.54
C ARG A 128 17.55 7.16 3.19
N GLN A 129 18.81 7.58 3.23
CA GLN A 129 19.18 8.96 2.95
C GLN A 129 18.88 9.34 1.49
N ARG A 130 19.26 8.50 0.52
CA ARG A 130 18.95 8.74 -0.90
C ARG A 130 17.45 8.90 -1.15
N THR A 131 16.62 8.06 -0.52
CA THR A 131 15.15 8.14 -0.64
C THR A 131 14.63 9.45 -0.07
N ILE A 132 15.15 9.91 1.08
CA ILE A 132 14.82 11.23 1.66
C ILE A 132 15.20 12.35 0.71
N ASP A 133 16.45 12.39 0.24
CA ASP A 133 16.95 13.47 -0.60
C ASP A 133 16.17 13.56 -1.92
N LYS A 134 15.83 12.41 -2.52
CA LYS A 134 15.01 12.35 -3.74
C LYS A 134 13.60 12.88 -3.50
N ALA A 135 12.97 12.48 -2.38
CA ALA A 135 11.62 12.93 -2.03
C ALA A 135 11.58 14.42 -1.65
N GLU A 136 12.61 14.93 -0.97
CA GLU A 136 12.76 16.34 -0.63
C GLU A 136 12.91 17.20 -1.88
N ARG A 137 13.74 16.79 -2.84
CA ARG A 137 13.84 17.46 -4.15
C ARG A 137 12.50 17.46 -4.90
N ALA A 138 11.81 16.33 -4.93
CA ALA A 138 10.48 16.22 -5.57
C ALA A 138 9.46 17.16 -4.91
N TYR A 139 9.47 17.25 -3.58
CA TYR A 139 8.65 18.19 -2.82
C TYR A 139 9.00 19.65 -3.13
N ALA A 140 10.28 20.03 -3.10
CA ALA A 140 10.73 21.38 -3.40
C ALA A 140 10.37 21.84 -4.82
N MET A 141 10.36 20.92 -5.79
CA MET A 141 9.99 21.19 -7.18
C MET A 141 8.49 21.01 -7.47
N ALA A 142 7.68 20.64 -6.46
CA ALA A 142 6.27 20.25 -6.64
C ALA A 142 6.06 19.18 -7.74
N SER A 143 7.01 18.26 -7.88
CA SER A 143 7.07 17.24 -8.93
C SER A 143 6.96 15.85 -8.31
N PRO A 144 5.74 15.42 -7.91
CA PRO A 144 5.53 14.14 -7.25
C PRO A 144 5.68 12.97 -8.22
N ASN A 145 5.87 11.77 -7.65
CA ASN A 145 5.67 10.54 -8.39
C ASN A 145 4.18 10.33 -8.70
N ALA A 146 3.90 9.34 -9.57
CA ALA A 146 2.54 8.88 -9.82
C ALA A 146 1.81 8.55 -8.50
N PRO A 147 0.49 8.76 -8.43
CA PRO A 147 -0.26 8.50 -7.21
C PRO A 147 -0.22 7.01 -6.86
N THR A 148 0.00 6.72 -5.58
CA THR A 148 0.13 5.34 -5.06
C THR A 148 -1.09 4.89 -4.26
N ASN A 149 -1.96 5.83 -3.90
CA ASN A 149 -3.13 5.61 -3.05
C ASN A 149 -4.19 6.68 -3.35
N SER A 150 -5.35 6.56 -2.71
CA SER A 150 -6.50 7.44 -2.94
C SER A 150 -6.17 8.90 -2.64
N ALA A 151 -5.48 9.19 -1.53
CA ALA A 151 -5.09 10.55 -1.13
C ALA A 151 -4.18 11.21 -2.17
N ASP A 152 -3.18 10.48 -2.66
CA ASP A 152 -2.28 11.00 -3.69
C ASP A 152 -3.07 11.36 -4.96
N SER A 153 -4.03 10.53 -5.36
CA SER A 153 -4.81 10.73 -6.58
C SER A 153 -5.85 11.83 -6.47
N THR A 154 -6.24 12.24 -5.26
CA THR A 154 -7.27 13.27 -5.03
C THR A 154 -6.72 14.68 -5.01
N VAL A 155 -5.43 14.87 -4.70
CA VAL A 155 -4.84 16.20 -4.47
C VAL A 155 -4.03 16.71 -5.66
N ARG A 156 -3.75 18.02 -5.69
CA ARG A 156 -2.90 18.64 -6.71
C ARG A 156 -1.44 18.20 -6.56
N PRO A 157 -0.61 18.30 -7.62
CA PRO A 157 0.78 17.85 -7.58
C PRO A 157 1.62 18.39 -6.40
N PRO A 158 1.56 19.67 -6.00
CA PRO A 158 2.33 20.16 -4.85
C PRO A 158 1.96 19.44 -3.54
N THR A 159 0.66 19.28 -3.28
CA THR A 159 0.16 18.60 -2.09
C THR A 159 0.46 17.10 -2.15
N ARG A 160 0.44 16.48 -3.35
CA ARG A 160 0.88 15.09 -3.52
C ARG A 160 2.36 14.93 -3.17
N ALA A 161 3.22 15.84 -3.63
CA ALA A 161 4.66 15.78 -3.36
C ALA A 161 4.94 15.90 -1.85
N LEU A 162 4.20 16.79 -1.17
CA LEU A 162 4.20 16.90 0.29
C LEU A 162 3.78 15.58 0.98
N LEU A 163 2.66 14.99 0.57
CA LEU A 163 2.15 13.74 1.17
C LEU A 163 3.11 12.57 0.99
N GLN A 164 3.78 12.50 -0.17
CA GLN A 164 4.78 11.48 -0.48
C GLN A 164 6.07 11.73 0.32
N PHE A 165 6.52 12.96 0.45
CA PHE A 165 7.70 13.30 1.26
C PHE A 165 7.47 13.03 2.75
N ALA A 166 6.33 13.44 3.30
CA ALA A 166 5.97 13.12 4.69
C ALA A 166 5.96 11.60 4.95
N ASN A 167 5.47 10.80 4.01
CA ASN A 167 5.50 9.34 4.11
C ASN A 167 6.93 8.77 4.11
N VAL A 168 7.81 9.32 3.27
CA VAL A 168 9.24 8.95 3.25
C VAL A 168 9.91 9.29 4.58
N LEU A 169 9.69 10.49 5.11
CA LEU A 169 10.21 10.89 6.42
C LEU A 169 9.75 9.95 7.54
N TYR A 170 8.45 9.63 7.58
CA TYR A 170 7.88 8.72 8.57
C TYR A 170 8.47 7.31 8.51
N ARG A 171 8.60 6.73 7.31
CA ARG A 171 9.20 5.39 7.10
C ARG A 171 10.70 5.40 7.36
N ALA A 172 11.34 6.53 7.18
CA ALA A 172 12.73 6.74 7.53
C ALA A 172 12.90 7.17 9.01
N GLY A 173 11.95 6.94 9.90
CA GLY A 173 12.09 7.22 11.34
C GLY A 173 12.08 8.69 11.76
N TYR A 174 11.96 9.62 10.81
CA TYR A 174 11.83 11.06 11.10
C TYR A 174 10.36 11.43 11.32
N SER A 175 9.68 10.69 12.21
CA SER A 175 8.22 10.79 12.41
C SER A 175 7.78 12.18 12.89
N ASP A 176 8.53 12.79 13.80
CA ASP A 176 8.23 14.15 14.29
C ASP A 176 8.39 15.21 13.19
N ARG A 177 9.42 15.07 12.34
CA ARG A 177 9.63 15.94 11.17
C ARG A 177 8.50 15.77 10.16
N ALA A 178 8.05 14.53 9.92
CA ALA A 178 6.93 14.24 9.03
C ALA A 178 5.62 14.86 9.55
N LEU A 179 5.36 14.71 10.85
CA LEU A 179 4.17 15.24 11.51
C LEU A 179 4.15 16.77 11.44
N LYS A 180 5.25 17.42 11.88
CA LYS A 180 5.39 18.87 11.83
C LYS A 180 5.25 19.44 10.42
N LEU A 181 5.84 18.77 9.42
CA LEU A 181 5.71 19.17 8.02
C LEU A 181 4.24 19.21 7.56
N VAL A 182 3.46 18.18 7.88
CA VAL A 182 2.04 18.11 7.51
C VAL A 182 1.22 19.15 8.29
N GLU A 183 1.48 19.31 9.59
CA GLU A 183 0.84 20.32 10.44
C GLU A 183 1.04 21.74 9.89
N ASP A 184 2.30 22.12 9.63
CA ASP A 184 2.67 23.44 9.14
C ASP A 184 2.02 23.73 7.77
N GLU A 185 1.98 22.74 6.88
CA GLU A 185 1.37 22.87 5.55
C GLU A 185 -0.17 22.90 5.59
N ARG A 186 -0.78 22.16 6.51
CA ARG A 186 -2.23 22.19 6.75
C ARG A 186 -2.64 23.56 7.29
N ALA A 187 -1.88 24.13 8.22
CA ALA A 187 -2.17 25.43 8.85
C ALA A 187 -2.21 26.58 7.84
N LYS A 188 -1.48 26.48 6.73
CA LYS A 188 -1.46 27.48 5.63
C LYS A 188 -2.70 27.43 4.74
N ARG A 189 -3.49 26.35 4.75
CA ARG A 189 -4.63 26.20 3.83
C ARG A 189 -5.83 27.02 4.28
N THR A 190 -6.46 27.70 3.33
CA THR A 190 -7.73 28.39 3.57
C THR A 190 -8.90 27.43 3.36
N LEU A 191 -10.01 27.64 4.06
CA LEU A 191 -11.24 26.84 3.85
C LEU A 191 -12.22 27.54 2.88
N LYS A 192 -11.73 28.44 2.02
CA LYS A 192 -12.60 29.25 1.13
C LYS A 192 -12.93 28.55 -0.18
N ALA A 193 -11.93 27.95 -0.83
CA ALA A 193 -12.10 27.29 -2.12
C ALA A 193 -12.24 25.76 -1.95
N ASN A 194 -13.04 25.13 -2.81
CA ASN A 194 -13.28 23.67 -2.75
C ASN A 194 -11.99 22.84 -2.76
N TRP A 195 -11.01 23.23 -3.58
CA TRP A 195 -9.71 22.54 -3.64
C TRP A 195 -8.91 22.69 -2.35
N ASP A 196 -8.92 23.89 -1.76
CA ASP A 196 -8.18 24.13 -0.51
C ASP A 196 -8.85 23.41 0.66
N GLN A 197 -10.19 23.34 0.69
CA GLN A 197 -10.94 22.53 1.66
C GLN A 197 -10.59 21.05 1.53
N MET A 198 -10.62 20.49 0.31
CA MET A 198 -10.30 19.09 0.09
C MET A 198 -8.86 18.77 0.50
N GLU A 199 -7.89 19.59 0.08
CA GLU A 199 -6.48 19.38 0.46
C GLU A 199 -6.26 19.54 1.97
N TRP A 200 -6.95 20.48 2.62
CA TRP A 200 -6.93 20.60 4.07
C TRP A 200 -7.47 19.34 4.76
N VAL A 201 -8.55 18.75 4.26
CA VAL A 201 -9.08 17.46 4.76
C VAL A 201 -8.05 16.34 4.59
N ILE A 202 -7.47 16.22 3.40
CA ILE A 202 -6.47 15.17 3.13
C ILE A 202 -5.23 15.34 4.01
N LEU A 203 -4.77 16.57 4.25
CA LEU A 203 -3.66 16.84 5.17
C LEU A 203 -4.03 16.55 6.63
N THR A 204 -5.28 16.80 7.03
CA THR A 204 -5.77 16.43 8.38
C THR A 204 -5.77 14.93 8.57
N ILE A 205 -6.27 14.17 7.59
CA ILE A 205 -6.24 12.70 7.58
C ILE A 205 -4.78 12.20 7.56
N ARG A 206 -3.95 12.87 6.76
CA ARG A 206 -2.48 12.95 6.84
C ARG A 206 -1.95 12.79 8.26
N GLU A 207 -2.15 13.86 9.00
CA GLU A 207 -1.67 14.08 10.35
C GLU A 207 -2.24 13.03 11.32
N GLY A 208 -3.55 12.76 11.25
CA GLY A 208 -4.21 11.72 12.05
C GLY A 208 -3.60 10.33 11.83
N ASN A 209 -3.28 9.97 10.59
CA ASN A 209 -2.64 8.70 10.26
C ASN A 209 -1.20 8.61 10.79
N LEU A 210 -0.44 9.72 10.76
CA LEU A 210 0.89 9.78 11.36
C LEU A 210 0.82 9.61 12.87
N LEU A 211 -0.13 10.28 13.54
CA LEU A 211 -0.38 10.14 14.98
C LEU A 211 -0.76 8.69 15.36
N ILE A 212 -1.69 8.06 14.62
CA ILE A 212 -2.03 6.63 14.78
C ILE A 212 -0.78 5.76 14.60
N GLY A 213 0.01 6.05 13.57
CA GLY A 213 1.26 5.34 13.30
C GLY A 213 2.30 5.48 14.42
N LEU A 214 2.20 6.51 15.26
CA LEU A 214 3.02 6.74 16.46
C LEU A 214 2.37 6.18 17.74
N GLY A 215 1.21 5.52 17.65
CA GLY A 215 0.45 5.05 18.81
C GLY A 215 -0.33 6.15 19.54
N ARG A 216 -0.35 7.39 19.02
CA ARG A 216 -1.03 8.56 19.61
C ARG A 216 -2.50 8.63 19.18
N TYR A 217 -3.25 7.58 19.48
CA TYR A 217 -4.62 7.40 18.99
C TYR A 217 -5.61 8.46 19.47
N ASP A 218 -5.62 8.78 20.76
CA ASP A 218 -6.56 9.75 21.31
C ASP A 218 -6.34 11.14 20.71
N GLU A 219 -5.08 11.50 20.44
CA GLU A 219 -4.73 12.74 19.76
C GLU A 219 -5.24 12.75 18.32
N ALA A 220 -5.07 11.65 17.58
CA ALA A 220 -5.59 11.50 16.22
C ALA A 220 -7.13 11.59 16.18
N ILE A 221 -7.82 10.89 17.09
CA ILE A 221 -9.29 10.87 17.17
C ILE A 221 -9.83 12.25 17.52
N ARG A 222 -9.17 12.96 18.46
CA ARG A 222 -9.52 14.34 18.82
C ARG A 222 -9.28 15.30 17.66
N LEU A 223 -8.12 15.23 17.00
CA LEU A 223 -7.80 16.04 15.82
C LEU A 223 -8.89 15.88 14.74
N LEU A 224 -9.28 14.65 14.43
CA LEU A 224 -10.30 14.39 13.42
C LEU A 224 -11.69 14.89 13.87
N ALA A 225 -12.04 14.77 15.15
CA ALA A 225 -13.29 15.31 15.67
C ALA A 225 -13.33 16.86 15.57
N GLU A 226 -12.28 17.54 16.00
CA GLU A 226 -12.17 19.00 15.91
C GLU A 226 -12.16 19.48 14.46
N ALA A 227 -11.46 18.75 13.58
CA ALA A 227 -11.43 19.06 12.17
C ALA A 227 -12.80 18.91 11.51
N ARG A 228 -13.59 17.91 11.94
CA ARG A 228 -14.96 17.70 11.46
C ARG A 228 -15.86 18.88 11.76
N GLU A 229 -15.80 19.39 12.99
CA GLU A 229 -16.56 20.58 13.40
C GLU A 229 -16.09 21.82 12.64
N ARG A 230 -14.76 21.99 12.49
CA ARG A 230 -14.18 23.15 11.80
C ARG A 230 -14.56 23.24 10.32
N ILE A 231 -14.61 22.12 9.60
CA ILE A 231 -15.00 22.13 8.18
C ILE A 231 -16.52 22.22 7.98
N GLY A 232 -17.29 21.94 9.04
CA GLY A 232 -18.75 22.01 9.07
C GLY A 232 -19.41 20.69 8.67
N ARG A 233 -20.47 20.30 9.39
CA ARG A 233 -21.19 19.02 9.21
C ARG A 233 -21.75 18.80 7.80
N GLU A 234 -22.19 19.87 7.15
CA GLU A 234 -22.72 19.81 5.78
C GLU A 234 -21.64 19.73 4.68
N ASN A 235 -20.36 19.86 5.02
CA ASN A 235 -19.29 19.80 4.02
C ASN A 235 -19.12 18.37 3.49
N VAL A 236 -19.20 18.22 2.17
CA VAL A 236 -19.09 16.93 1.48
C VAL A 236 -17.75 16.21 1.68
N PHE A 237 -16.66 16.95 1.93
CA PHE A 237 -15.36 16.34 2.22
C PHE A 237 -15.24 15.86 3.67
N GLY A 238 -16.14 16.33 4.56
CA GLY A 238 -16.16 15.95 5.98
C GLY A 238 -16.38 14.45 6.21
N VAL A 239 -17.07 13.76 5.29
CA VAL A 239 -17.27 12.30 5.34
C VAL A 239 -15.95 11.55 5.44
N ASN A 240 -14.90 12.01 4.76
CA ASN A 240 -13.59 11.35 4.81
C ASN A 240 -12.94 11.47 6.18
N ILE A 241 -13.16 12.58 6.90
CA ILE A 241 -12.69 12.76 8.27
C ILE A 241 -13.39 11.74 9.18
N ASP A 242 -14.70 11.62 9.07
CA ASP A 242 -15.50 10.70 9.89
C ASP A 242 -15.12 9.24 9.64
N VAL A 243 -14.89 8.86 8.39
CA VAL A 243 -14.43 7.50 8.06
C VAL A 243 -13.08 7.20 8.73
N ASN A 244 -12.09 8.09 8.64
CA ASN A 244 -10.80 7.86 9.29
C ASN A 244 -10.91 7.89 10.81
N ARG A 245 -11.79 8.73 11.36
CA ARG A 245 -12.07 8.78 12.80
C ARG A 245 -12.69 7.48 13.28
N ALA A 246 -13.69 6.96 12.56
CA ALA A 246 -14.34 5.69 12.87
C ALA A 246 -13.36 4.51 12.78
N ALA A 247 -12.47 4.51 11.78
CA ALA A 247 -11.39 3.52 11.69
C ALA A 247 -10.44 3.59 12.91
N GLY A 248 -10.02 4.80 13.31
CA GLY A 248 -9.21 5.01 14.51
C GLY A 248 -9.89 4.52 15.78
N LEU A 249 -11.18 4.85 15.97
CA LEU A 249 -12.00 4.38 17.09
C LEU A 249 -12.11 2.85 17.12
N ALA A 250 -12.35 2.21 15.97
CA ALA A 250 -12.45 0.76 15.87
C ALA A 250 -11.11 0.08 16.23
N ASN A 251 -9.97 0.65 15.80
CA ASN A 251 -8.65 0.10 16.09
C ASN A 251 -8.32 0.07 17.59
N VAL A 252 -8.82 1.03 18.37
CA VAL A 252 -8.63 1.09 19.83
C VAL A 252 -9.78 0.45 20.63
N GLY A 253 -10.71 -0.24 19.95
CA GLY A 253 -11.80 -0.95 20.61
C GLY A 253 -12.98 -0.08 21.07
N ARG A 254 -13.04 1.19 20.67
CA ARG A 254 -14.17 2.11 20.93
C ARG A 254 -15.30 1.86 19.93
N TYR A 255 -15.79 0.62 19.90
CA TYR A 255 -16.64 0.11 18.81
C TYR A 255 -18.01 0.77 18.72
N ALA A 256 -18.64 1.10 19.84
CA ALA A 256 -19.95 1.79 19.83
C ALA A 256 -19.86 3.17 19.17
N GLU A 257 -18.81 3.93 19.51
CA GLU A 257 -18.54 5.24 18.90
C GLU A 257 -18.15 5.09 17.42
N ALA A 258 -17.30 4.11 17.09
CA ALA A 258 -16.95 3.83 15.70
C ALA A 258 -18.19 3.52 14.85
N LEU A 259 -19.11 2.70 15.37
CA LEU A 259 -20.35 2.35 14.69
C LEU A 259 -21.25 3.56 14.48
N ALA A 260 -21.42 4.41 15.51
CA ALA A 260 -22.22 5.63 15.40
C ALA A 260 -21.68 6.56 14.30
N VAL A 261 -20.36 6.82 14.32
CA VAL A 261 -19.69 7.71 13.35
C VAL A 261 -19.77 7.15 11.93
N ILE A 262 -19.50 5.86 11.74
CA ILE A 262 -19.52 5.28 10.38
C ILE A 262 -20.94 5.19 9.82
N THR A 263 -21.95 4.98 10.66
CA THR A 263 -23.36 5.01 10.25
C THR A 263 -23.79 6.41 9.80
N GLU A 264 -23.42 7.46 10.53
CA GLU A 264 -23.70 8.84 10.14
C GLU A 264 -22.96 9.21 8.84
N ALA A 265 -21.66 8.90 8.75
CA ALA A 265 -20.86 9.13 7.56
C ALA A 265 -21.43 8.41 6.33
N ARG A 266 -21.91 7.16 6.50
CA ARG A 266 -22.58 6.40 5.45
C ARG A 266 -23.89 7.06 5.01
N ALA A 267 -24.73 7.48 5.95
CA ALA A 267 -25.98 8.17 5.64
C ALA A 267 -25.74 9.49 4.89
N GLN A 268 -24.72 10.27 5.28
CA GLN A 268 -24.33 11.48 4.56
C GLN A 268 -23.81 11.17 3.16
N PHE A 269 -22.96 10.13 3.02
CA PHE A 269 -22.48 9.67 1.72
C PHE A 269 -23.62 9.23 0.81
N ASP A 270 -24.62 8.52 1.35
CA ASP A 270 -25.78 8.04 0.60
C ASP A 270 -26.80 9.12 0.25
N GLY A 271 -27.02 10.07 1.17
CA GLY A 271 -27.88 11.23 0.97
C GLY A 271 -27.27 12.32 0.06
N GLY A 272 -25.96 12.25 -0.20
CA GLY A 272 -25.28 13.06 -1.19
C GLY A 272 -25.85 12.79 -2.58
N LYS A 273 -26.83 13.61 -3.02
CA LYS A 273 -27.40 13.53 -4.36
C LYS A 273 -26.28 13.46 -5.40
N GLU A 274 -26.44 12.63 -6.44
CA GLU A 274 -25.58 12.46 -7.63
C GLU A 274 -25.42 13.76 -8.48
N ARG A 275 -25.15 14.89 -7.83
CA ARG A 275 -25.40 16.24 -8.35
C ARG A 275 -24.32 16.70 -9.32
N GLY A 276 -24.43 16.24 -10.57
CA GLY A 276 -24.01 16.95 -11.78
C GLY A 276 -22.54 17.42 -11.84
N LYS A 277 -22.24 18.28 -12.82
CA LYS A 277 -20.88 18.66 -13.26
C LYS A 277 -19.93 19.26 -12.19
N ARG A 278 -20.40 19.49 -10.96
CA ARG A 278 -19.64 20.12 -9.85
C ARG A 278 -19.79 19.42 -8.48
N GLY A 279 -20.60 18.37 -8.37
CA GLY A 279 -20.76 17.59 -7.13
C GLY A 279 -19.72 16.50 -6.97
N ALA A 280 -19.54 16.06 -5.72
CA ALA A 280 -18.71 14.92 -5.36
C ALA A 280 -19.35 13.61 -5.86
N GLU A 281 -18.89 13.13 -7.02
CA GLU A 281 -19.29 11.83 -7.54
C GLU A 281 -18.78 10.73 -6.59
N LYS A 282 -19.65 9.76 -6.29
CA LYS A 282 -19.27 8.56 -5.55
C LYS A 282 -18.28 7.78 -6.41
N LEU A 283 -17.16 7.38 -5.82
CA LEU A 283 -16.26 6.45 -6.50
C LEU A 283 -16.73 5.01 -6.31
N ASP A 284 -16.78 4.28 -7.41
CA ASP A 284 -17.03 2.83 -7.40
C ASP A 284 -16.10 2.11 -6.42
N GLY A 285 -16.69 1.22 -5.62
CA GLY A 285 -15.98 0.46 -4.60
C GLY A 285 -15.66 1.23 -3.31
N SER A 286 -16.08 2.49 -3.15
CA SER A 286 -15.90 3.22 -1.89
C SER A 286 -16.72 2.63 -0.73
N ASP A 287 -17.83 1.96 -1.03
CA ASP A 287 -18.69 1.31 -0.02
C ASP A 287 -17.90 0.36 0.89
N ARG A 288 -16.90 -0.33 0.33
CA ARG A 288 -16.07 -1.29 1.05
C ARG A 288 -15.35 -0.64 2.24
N GLN A 289 -15.02 0.66 2.17
CA GLN A 289 -14.41 1.40 3.27
C GLN A 289 -15.37 1.51 4.47
N PHE A 290 -16.64 1.82 4.20
CA PHE A 290 -17.66 1.89 5.23
C PHE A 290 -17.92 0.51 5.83
N GLU A 291 -18.03 -0.51 4.98
CA GLU A 291 -18.41 -1.84 5.44
C GLU A 291 -17.33 -2.56 6.24
N TRP A 292 -16.02 -2.38 5.96
CA TRP A 292 -15.00 -3.00 6.82
C TRP A 292 -15.03 -2.38 8.22
N ILE A 293 -15.13 -1.06 8.35
CA ILE A 293 -15.19 -0.35 9.64
C ILE A 293 -16.45 -0.76 10.41
N ARG A 294 -17.60 -0.73 9.73
CA ARG A 294 -18.88 -1.15 10.31
C ARG A 294 -18.82 -2.61 10.77
N GLY A 295 -18.30 -3.51 9.95
CA GLY A 295 -18.12 -4.92 10.30
C GLY A 295 -17.22 -5.09 11.53
N CYS A 296 -16.08 -4.39 11.58
CA CYS A 296 -15.18 -4.43 12.74
C CYS A 296 -15.87 -3.95 14.02
N ALA A 297 -16.60 -2.83 13.94
CA ALA A 297 -17.33 -2.28 15.07
C ALA A 297 -18.46 -3.23 15.55
N LEU A 298 -19.26 -3.78 14.63
CA LEU A 298 -20.31 -4.75 14.95
C LEU A 298 -19.74 -6.02 15.59
N LYS A 299 -18.65 -6.58 15.02
CA LYS A 299 -17.99 -7.76 15.60
C LYS A 299 -17.46 -7.46 17.00
N GLY A 300 -16.82 -6.30 17.18
CA GLY A 300 -16.31 -5.85 18.47
C GLY A 300 -17.38 -5.67 19.55
N LEU A 301 -18.62 -5.39 19.14
CA LEU A 301 -19.80 -5.33 20.02
C LEU A 301 -20.49 -6.68 20.24
N GLY A 302 -19.92 -7.79 19.73
CA GLY A 302 -20.54 -9.13 19.81
C GLY A 302 -21.69 -9.36 18.82
N ARG A 303 -21.95 -8.42 17.90
CA ARG A 303 -23.03 -8.49 16.90
C ARG A 303 -22.56 -9.20 15.63
N ALA A 304 -22.10 -10.44 15.78
CA ALA A 304 -21.43 -11.19 14.72
C ALA A 304 -22.29 -11.42 13.48
N ASP A 305 -23.59 -11.67 13.64
CA ASP A 305 -24.50 -11.90 12.52
C ASP A 305 -24.71 -10.66 11.66
N GLU A 306 -24.69 -9.47 12.26
CA GLU A 306 -24.76 -8.20 11.54
C GLU A 306 -23.41 -7.80 10.91
N ALA A 307 -22.30 -8.19 11.53
CA ALA A 307 -20.96 -7.96 10.99
C ALA A 307 -20.71 -8.79 9.72
N ARG A 308 -21.23 -10.02 9.67
CA ARG A 308 -21.04 -10.97 8.55
C ARG A 308 -21.37 -10.38 7.16
N PRO A 309 -22.57 -9.80 6.92
CA PRO A 309 -22.88 -9.20 5.62
C PRO A 309 -21.99 -7.99 5.29
N ALA A 310 -21.60 -7.19 6.29
CA ALA A 310 -20.67 -6.06 6.07
C ALA A 310 -19.30 -6.57 5.58
N PHE A 311 -18.74 -7.59 6.24
CA PHE A 311 -17.51 -8.21 5.76
C PHE A 311 -17.66 -8.88 4.40
N ALA A 312 -18.79 -9.53 4.12
CA ALA A 312 -19.05 -10.15 2.81
C ALA A 312 -18.95 -9.14 1.67
N THR A 313 -19.44 -7.89 1.86
CA THR A 313 -19.29 -6.81 0.88
C THR A 313 -17.82 -6.50 0.59
N VAL A 314 -16.94 -6.58 1.59
CA VAL A 314 -15.51 -6.29 1.42
C VAL A 314 -14.79 -7.47 0.77
N LEU A 315 -15.05 -8.68 1.23
CA LEU A 315 -14.30 -9.88 0.83
C LEU A 315 -14.64 -10.34 -0.60
N ASN A 316 -15.90 -10.12 -1.01
CA ASN A 316 -16.44 -10.64 -2.28
C ASN A 316 -16.59 -9.57 -3.37
N ALA A 317 -16.38 -8.29 -3.06
CA ALA A 317 -16.50 -7.25 -4.08
C ALA A 317 -15.44 -7.40 -5.17
N PRO A 318 -15.76 -7.07 -6.44
CA PRO A 318 -14.76 -6.98 -7.48
C PRO A 318 -13.75 -5.88 -7.15
N GLU A 319 -12.54 -6.02 -7.70
CA GLU A 319 -11.52 -4.98 -7.57
C GLU A 319 -12.00 -3.72 -8.30
N PRO A 320 -12.09 -2.56 -7.64
CA PRO A 320 -12.49 -1.32 -8.30
C PRO A 320 -11.47 -0.95 -9.37
N ALA A 321 -11.98 -0.49 -10.52
CA ALA A 321 -11.15 0.08 -11.56
C ALA A 321 -11.64 1.51 -11.84
N ASP A 322 -10.83 2.49 -11.47
CA ASP A 322 -11.06 3.88 -11.85
C ASP A 322 -9.84 4.40 -12.64
N PRO A 323 -10.03 5.03 -13.81
CA PRO A 323 -8.92 5.50 -14.65
C PRO A 323 -8.20 6.72 -14.08
N PHE A 324 -8.81 7.46 -13.15
CA PHE A 324 -8.29 8.71 -12.59
C PHE A 324 -7.85 8.56 -11.13
N PHE A 325 -8.56 7.74 -10.37
CA PHE A 325 -8.35 7.60 -8.94
C PHE A 325 -7.78 6.24 -8.58
N LYS A 326 -6.83 6.26 -7.63
CA LYS A 326 -6.29 5.03 -7.06
C LYS A 326 -7.13 4.65 -5.86
N THR A 327 -8.11 3.77 -6.06
CA THR A 327 -8.90 3.20 -4.98
C THR A 327 -8.09 2.16 -4.19
N GLU A 328 -8.42 1.99 -2.91
CA GLU A 328 -7.80 0.94 -2.10
C GLU A 328 -8.19 -0.44 -2.64
N ASN A 329 -7.19 -1.33 -2.74
CA ASN A 329 -7.41 -2.64 -3.32
C ASN A 329 -8.04 -3.63 -2.32
N ASN A 330 -8.64 -4.69 -2.84
CA ASN A 330 -9.30 -5.70 -2.02
C ASN A 330 -8.36 -6.38 -1.04
N ASP A 331 -7.09 -6.57 -1.39
CA ASP A 331 -6.13 -7.26 -0.52
C ASP A 331 -5.79 -6.44 0.73
N GLN A 332 -5.65 -5.12 0.58
CA GLN A 332 -5.47 -4.20 1.71
C GLN A 332 -6.70 -4.19 2.62
N LEU A 333 -7.91 -4.19 2.04
CA LEU A 333 -9.15 -4.24 2.82
C LEU A 333 -9.37 -5.58 3.52
N ARG A 334 -9.08 -6.70 2.85
CA ARG A 334 -9.08 -8.05 3.46
C ARG A 334 -8.13 -8.12 4.65
N PHE A 335 -6.91 -7.63 4.48
CA PHE A 335 -5.94 -7.55 5.55
C PHE A 335 -6.49 -6.77 6.76
N ARG A 336 -7.13 -5.61 6.55
CA ARG A 336 -7.78 -4.84 7.64
C ARG A 336 -8.89 -5.62 8.32
N VAL A 337 -9.73 -6.33 7.55
CA VAL A 337 -10.79 -7.19 8.10
C VAL A 337 -10.16 -8.25 9.01
N TYR A 338 -9.17 -9.02 8.54
CA TYR A 338 -8.55 -10.06 9.36
C TYR A 338 -7.84 -9.49 10.59
N PHE A 339 -7.19 -8.33 10.43
CA PHE A 339 -6.51 -7.64 11.51
C PHE A 339 -7.49 -7.18 12.61
N CYS A 340 -8.54 -6.45 12.24
CA CYS A 340 -9.51 -5.91 13.21
C CYS A 340 -10.32 -7.03 13.88
N THR A 341 -10.60 -8.11 13.14
CA THR A 341 -11.35 -9.25 13.63
C THR A 341 -10.51 -10.22 14.46
N ARG A 342 -9.19 -9.97 14.55
CA ARG A 342 -8.17 -10.82 15.17
C ARG A 342 -8.22 -12.27 14.67
N ASP A 343 -8.55 -12.46 13.40
CA ASP A 343 -8.64 -13.77 12.77
C ASP A 343 -7.24 -14.20 12.30
N SER A 344 -6.47 -14.80 13.20
CA SER A 344 -5.10 -15.24 12.92
C SER A 344 -5.05 -16.32 11.84
N ALA A 345 -6.07 -17.18 11.72
CA ALA A 345 -6.11 -18.25 10.73
C ALA A 345 -6.35 -17.70 9.32
N ALA A 346 -7.32 -16.79 9.16
CA ALA A 346 -7.56 -16.13 7.89
C ALA A 346 -6.38 -15.26 7.47
N LEU A 347 -5.76 -14.54 8.41
CA LEU A 347 -4.56 -13.76 8.14
C LEU A 347 -3.38 -14.66 7.75
N ALA A 348 -3.16 -15.79 8.42
CA ALA A 348 -2.13 -16.75 8.05
C ALA A 348 -2.35 -17.31 6.64
N THR A 349 -3.60 -17.66 6.30
CA THR A 349 -3.96 -18.12 4.94
C THR A 349 -3.67 -17.06 3.89
N TYR A 350 -4.03 -15.79 4.16
CA TYR A 350 -3.74 -14.67 3.28
C TYR A 350 -2.23 -14.47 3.08
N LEU A 351 -1.44 -14.43 4.15
CA LEU A 351 0.02 -14.28 4.06
C LEU A 351 0.67 -15.47 3.33
N LYS A 352 0.17 -16.69 3.56
CA LYS A 352 0.63 -17.88 2.83
C LYS A 352 0.36 -17.76 1.34
N SER A 353 -0.83 -17.29 0.95
CA SER A 353 -1.17 -17.05 -0.46
C SER A 353 -0.24 -16.01 -1.09
N ASP A 354 0.12 -14.93 -0.38
CA ASP A 354 1.09 -13.94 -0.86
C ASP A 354 2.46 -14.59 -1.13
N ILE A 355 2.94 -15.43 -0.22
CA ILE A 355 4.18 -16.19 -0.39
C ILE A 355 4.09 -17.15 -1.61
N ASP A 356 3.01 -17.91 -1.72
CA ASP A 356 2.84 -18.95 -2.74
C ASP A 356 2.60 -18.40 -4.15
N THR A 357 2.18 -17.14 -4.28
CA THR A 357 1.84 -16.52 -5.57
C THR A 357 2.85 -15.46 -6.01
N SER A 358 3.60 -14.86 -5.06
CA SER A 358 4.63 -13.88 -5.36
C SER A 358 5.81 -14.51 -6.10
N LEU A 359 6.20 -13.86 -7.20
CA LEU A 359 7.36 -14.28 -8.00
C LEU A 359 8.64 -14.26 -7.17
N ILE A 360 8.87 -13.12 -6.49
CA ILE A 360 10.00 -12.87 -5.60
C ILE A 360 9.59 -11.86 -4.52
N ALA A 361 10.29 -11.89 -3.39
CA ALA A 361 10.23 -10.88 -2.33
C ALA A 361 8.80 -10.52 -1.89
N PRO A 362 7.93 -11.48 -1.50
CA PRO A 362 6.57 -11.19 -1.03
C PRO A 362 6.54 -10.16 0.11
N GLY A 363 5.43 -9.41 0.24
CA GLY A 363 5.28 -8.40 1.29
C GLY A 363 5.18 -9.02 2.69
N SER A 364 4.57 -10.21 2.76
CA SER A 364 4.45 -11.03 3.97
C SER A 364 5.79 -11.35 4.65
N PHE A 365 6.92 -11.35 3.93
CA PHE A 365 8.22 -11.62 4.54
C PHE A 365 8.62 -10.60 5.60
N LEU A 366 8.17 -9.35 5.52
CA LEU A 366 8.43 -8.36 6.58
C LEU A 366 7.54 -8.59 7.79
N LEU A 367 6.24 -8.86 7.56
CA LEU A 367 5.24 -9.08 8.61
C LEU A 367 5.55 -10.33 9.45
N LEU A 368 6.22 -11.32 8.84
CA LEU A 368 6.59 -12.57 9.49
C LEU A 368 7.96 -12.54 10.18
N GLN A 369 8.70 -11.42 10.10
CA GLN A 369 9.93 -11.29 10.87
C GLN A 369 9.63 -11.32 12.38
N PRO A 370 10.30 -12.17 13.17
CA PRO A 370 10.07 -12.23 14.63
C PRO A 370 10.38 -10.90 15.34
N ALA A 371 11.32 -10.14 14.80
CA ALA A 371 11.77 -8.85 15.32
C ALA A 371 10.98 -7.65 14.76
N TRP A 372 10.00 -7.88 13.88
CA TRP A 372 9.10 -6.81 13.45
C TRP A 372 8.18 -6.42 14.60
N ARG A 373 8.08 -5.12 14.84
CA ARG A 373 7.27 -4.50 15.88
C ARG A 373 6.34 -3.50 15.22
N THR A 374 5.08 -3.52 15.61
CA THR A 374 4.16 -2.44 15.28
C THR A 374 3.92 -1.60 16.53
N THR A 375 3.70 -0.30 16.37
CA THR A 375 3.26 0.58 17.47
C THR A 375 1.90 0.19 18.03
N ASN A 376 1.16 -0.65 17.29
CA ASN A 376 -0.22 -1.05 17.56
C ASN A 376 -0.33 -2.48 18.09
N ASP A 377 0.79 -3.09 18.44
CA ASP A 377 0.96 -4.53 18.57
C ASP A 377 -0.04 -5.16 19.55
N PRO A 378 -1.04 -5.94 19.08
CA PRO A 378 -1.46 -7.07 19.86
C PRO A 378 -0.47 -8.18 19.52
N GLY A 379 0.75 -8.21 20.10
CA GLY A 379 1.80 -9.19 19.74
C GLY A 379 1.31 -10.62 19.60
N LYS A 380 0.32 -10.94 20.44
CA LYS A 380 -0.49 -12.16 20.41
C LYS A 380 -1.07 -12.53 19.03
N LEU A 381 -1.53 -11.57 18.22
CA LEU A 381 -2.07 -11.83 16.88
C LEU A 381 -0.97 -12.33 15.94
N TYR A 382 0.15 -11.59 15.82
CA TYR A 382 1.22 -12.02 14.92
C TYR A 382 1.97 -13.25 15.44
N ASP A 383 2.08 -13.42 16.74
CA ASP A 383 2.58 -14.66 17.32
C ASP A 383 1.68 -15.85 16.95
N ALA A 384 0.35 -15.69 17.02
CA ALA A 384 -0.60 -16.72 16.58
C ALA A 384 -0.54 -16.97 15.07
N VAL A 385 -0.39 -15.92 14.24
CA VAL A 385 -0.22 -16.04 12.79
C VAL A 385 1.07 -16.79 12.45
N ARG A 386 2.19 -16.42 13.09
CA ARG A 386 3.49 -17.09 12.90
C ARG A 386 3.50 -18.52 13.45
N ALA A 387 2.57 -18.88 14.34
CA ALA A 387 2.43 -20.24 14.84
C ALA A 387 1.68 -21.18 13.88
N ASP A 388 0.99 -20.64 12.86
CA ASP A 388 0.26 -21.45 11.87
C ASP A 388 1.19 -22.42 11.13
N PRO A 389 0.94 -23.75 11.16
CA PRO A 389 1.84 -24.73 10.55
C PRO A 389 2.02 -24.57 9.04
N GLY A 390 0.94 -24.26 8.31
CA GLY A 390 0.96 -24.12 6.86
C GLY A 390 1.78 -22.91 6.42
N LEU A 391 1.62 -21.79 7.12
CA LEU A 391 2.40 -20.58 6.91
C LEU A 391 3.86 -20.78 7.28
N ARG A 392 4.16 -21.46 8.40
CA ARG A 392 5.54 -21.76 8.81
C ARG A 392 6.27 -22.59 7.78
N ILE A 393 5.63 -23.61 7.19
CA ILE A 393 6.23 -24.43 6.14
C ILE A 393 6.55 -23.57 4.91
N ALA A 394 5.59 -22.75 4.46
CA ALA A 394 5.78 -21.86 3.31
C ALA A 394 6.90 -20.83 3.57
N ALA A 395 6.89 -20.17 4.73
CA ALA A 395 7.89 -19.20 5.11
C ALA A 395 9.27 -19.85 5.31
N ALA A 396 9.37 -21.01 5.96
CA ALA A 396 10.65 -21.70 6.17
C ALA A 396 11.32 -22.13 4.85
N ARG A 397 10.57 -22.30 3.77
CA ARG A 397 11.13 -22.61 2.45
C ARG A 397 11.87 -21.43 1.84
N TRP A 398 11.28 -20.23 1.89
CA TRP A 398 11.77 -19.09 1.10
C TRP A 398 12.19 -17.87 1.92
N MET A 399 11.72 -17.73 3.15
CA MET A 399 12.02 -16.60 4.02
C MET A 399 13.26 -16.87 4.88
N ARG A 400 14.10 -15.85 5.01
CA ARG A 400 15.20 -15.73 5.96
C ARG A 400 14.81 -14.73 7.05
N GLU A 401 15.28 -14.96 8.27
CA GLU A 401 15.27 -13.93 9.31
C GLU A 401 16.31 -12.86 9.00
N LEU A 402 15.92 -11.60 9.08
CA LEU A 402 16.83 -10.49 8.83
C LEU A 402 17.86 -10.38 9.96
N PRO A 403 19.16 -10.17 9.65
CA PRO A 403 20.20 -10.01 10.65
C PRO A 403 19.96 -8.76 11.53
N PRO A 404 20.53 -8.73 12.76
CA PRO A 404 20.38 -7.62 13.71
C PRO A 404 20.65 -6.22 13.12
N ALA A 405 21.63 -6.11 12.22
CA ALA A 405 21.98 -4.84 11.56
C ALA A 405 20.84 -4.20 10.76
N LEU A 406 19.84 -4.99 10.33
CA LEU A 406 18.70 -4.51 9.55
C LEU A 406 17.45 -4.23 10.40
N LEU A 407 17.48 -4.55 11.70
CA LEU A 407 16.33 -4.36 12.60
C LEU A 407 15.91 -2.89 12.76
N PRO A 408 16.82 -1.91 12.78
CA PRO A 408 16.40 -0.51 12.75
C PRO A 408 15.56 -0.22 11.51
N ALA A 409 16.01 -0.57 10.31
CA ALA A 409 15.25 -0.36 9.07
C ALA A 409 13.90 -1.09 9.08
N LEU A 410 13.86 -2.35 9.56
CA LEU A 410 12.64 -3.15 9.68
C LEU A 410 11.57 -2.48 10.56
N ASN A 411 12.00 -1.75 11.58
CA ASN A 411 11.15 -1.06 12.54
C ASN A 411 11.13 0.46 12.31
N TYR A 412 11.45 0.91 11.09
CA TYR A 412 11.42 2.32 10.69
C TYR A 412 12.30 3.23 11.57
N TRP A 413 13.45 2.73 12.02
CA TRP A 413 14.42 3.39 12.90
C TRP A 413 13.81 3.97 14.18
N ARG A 414 12.87 3.24 14.78
CA ARG A 414 12.21 3.60 16.05
C ARG A 414 12.76 2.83 17.23
#